data_AF-A0A0P9DEZ7-F1
#
_entry.id   AF-A0A0P9DEZ7-F1
#
_cell.length_a   1.000
_cell.length_b   1.000
_cell.length_c   1.000
_cell.angle_alpha   90.00
_cell.angle_beta   90.00
_cell.angle_gamma   90.00
#
_symmetry.space_group_name_H-M   'P 1'
#
loop_
_entity.id
_entity.type
_entity.pdbx_description
1 polymer ?
#
loop_
_entity_poly.entity_id
_entity_poly.type
_entity_poly.pdbx_seq_one_letter_code
_entity_poly.pdbx_strand_id
1 'polypeptide(L)'
;MSAVNSSAARVAAPTAIPAPGTFHVTQRVTLLCATPGATIHYTTDGSTPSADSPVFDPYVLPVLDAVNQGTRGVAFSYTIKALALKDGMDPSAVASFEYTIERRDTDSYISEEIYPGVHMITDYDDTKMYVVAGSERAMLIDAGLGNGNLRAFVEKLVGDKPLDVVISHGHPDHIAAMGQFQDHYDVYMNHRDLPMIERFIERMNMHIDREQIDDLREGMRFDLGDRSFVVYEVPGHSDGCVVLLDEASGLLIAGDAIGSNRVSIPDSLWMQFPGVMPIDTYLSSLRVFRAKVQGKIKEIVGGHNDVALHGEEYLDNLERAAQLLVDEGEDVLVPSLRPIDAWQVVVGDRLTDANWAAINVAKGRCLSAPPAQIATLSNLQVRGAALTPGFTPDQTEYTAQVAGDTAEIIATTTSSRARSLLVNGAPVASGEAFMAQLANGDTTFMIDVTSPDSSVTQTYTLVVRRG
;
A
#
# COMPACT_ATOMS: atom_id res chain seq x y z
N MET A 1 34.31 -2.97 57.53
CA MET A 1 33.86 -2.42 56.24
C MET A 1 32.88 -3.41 55.64
N SER A 2 31.60 -3.08 55.59
CA SER A 2 30.60 -3.90 54.89
C SER A 2 30.84 -3.75 53.39
N ALA A 3 31.23 -4.83 52.71
CA ALA A 3 31.26 -4.85 51.25
C ALA A 3 29.82 -4.74 50.76
N VAL A 4 29.46 -3.58 50.18
CA VAL A 4 28.23 -3.45 49.41
C VAL A 4 28.44 -4.30 48.15
N ASN A 5 27.84 -5.47 48.14
CA ASN A 5 27.79 -6.35 46.99
C ASN A 5 26.84 -5.68 45.97
N SER A 6 27.35 -4.76 45.16
CA SER A 6 26.57 -4.22 44.04
C SER A 6 26.51 -5.31 42.98
N SER A 7 25.44 -6.09 42.94
CA SER A 7 25.15 -6.94 41.79
C SER A 7 25.20 -6.07 40.54
N ALA A 8 25.99 -6.44 39.54
CA ALA A 8 25.96 -5.74 38.25
C ALA A 8 24.50 -5.71 37.75
N ALA A 9 24.10 -4.59 37.16
CA ALA A 9 22.76 -4.50 36.59
C ALA A 9 22.61 -5.61 35.53
N ARG A 10 21.48 -6.33 35.55
CA ARG A 10 21.21 -7.43 34.61
C ARG A 10 20.55 -6.92 33.34
N VAL A 11 20.94 -7.47 32.19
CA VAL A 11 20.28 -7.19 30.90
C VAL A 11 18.86 -7.75 30.91
N ALA A 12 17.89 -6.99 30.38
CA ALA A 12 16.52 -7.45 30.23
C ALA A 12 16.44 -8.70 29.34
N ALA A 13 15.54 -9.63 29.67
CA ALA A 13 15.29 -10.78 28.81
C ALA A 13 14.74 -10.33 27.45
N PRO A 14 15.16 -10.97 26.33
CA PRO A 14 14.55 -10.70 25.04
C PRO A 14 13.04 -10.93 25.04
N THR A 15 12.34 -10.20 24.19
CA THR A 15 10.92 -10.40 23.85
C THR A 15 10.78 -10.63 22.34
N ALA A 16 9.65 -11.16 21.90
CA ALA A 16 9.42 -11.50 20.50
C ALA A 16 8.08 -10.93 19.99
N ILE A 17 8.09 -10.45 18.75
CA ILE A 17 6.91 -9.99 18.01
C ILE A 17 6.87 -10.72 16.66
N PRO A 18 5.76 -11.39 16.29
CA PRO A 18 4.54 -11.55 17.07
C PRO A 18 4.74 -12.40 18.33
N ALA A 19 3.79 -12.32 19.25
CA ALA A 19 3.79 -13.18 20.43
C ALA A 19 3.76 -14.67 20.03
N PRO A 20 4.34 -15.58 20.83
CA PRO A 20 4.29 -17.02 20.59
C PRO A 20 2.86 -17.53 20.41
N GLY A 21 2.62 -18.43 19.45
CA GLY A 21 1.27 -18.88 19.12
C GLY A 21 1.19 -19.74 17.88
N THR A 22 -0.05 -20.05 17.46
CA THR A 22 -0.34 -20.76 16.21
C THR A 22 -0.76 -19.75 15.15
N PHE A 23 -0.18 -19.87 13.96
CA PHE A 23 -0.42 -19.00 12.81
C PHE A 23 -0.72 -19.85 11.59
N HIS A 24 -1.47 -19.30 10.63
CA HIS A 24 -1.89 -20.04 9.43
C HIS A 24 -1.11 -19.70 8.17
N VAL A 25 -0.16 -18.77 8.27
CA VAL A 25 0.74 -18.35 7.20
C VAL A 25 2.13 -18.08 7.76
N THR A 26 3.11 -17.95 6.86
CA THR A 26 4.51 -17.64 7.20
C THR A 26 4.60 -16.44 8.15
N GLN A 27 5.41 -16.55 9.20
CA GLN A 27 5.66 -15.46 10.14
C GLN A 27 7.12 -15.02 10.08
N ARG A 28 7.35 -13.72 10.29
CA ARG A 28 8.70 -13.16 10.53
C ARG A 28 8.78 -12.65 11.96
N VAL A 29 9.75 -13.16 12.72
CA VAL A 29 9.87 -12.84 14.14
C VAL A 29 10.89 -11.73 14.38
N THR A 30 10.47 -10.66 15.05
CA THR A 30 11.34 -9.59 15.54
C THR A 30 11.69 -9.84 17.00
N LEU A 31 12.97 -9.86 17.34
CA LEU A 31 13.44 -9.94 18.72
C LEU A 31 13.81 -8.56 19.25
N LEU A 32 13.40 -8.25 20.47
CA LEU A 32 13.61 -6.96 21.13
C LEU A 32 14.25 -7.13 22.50
N CYS A 33 15.02 -6.14 22.94
CA CYS A 33 15.54 -6.08 24.30
C CYS A 33 15.35 -4.67 24.86
N ALA A 34 14.74 -4.57 26.04
CA ALA A 34 14.49 -3.29 26.70
C ALA A 34 15.77 -2.63 27.25
N THR A 35 16.91 -3.34 27.29
CA THR A 35 18.20 -2.75 27.66
C THR A 35 18.87 -2.13 26.42
N PRO A 36 19.00 -0.79 26.35
CA PRO A 36 19.56 -0.13 25.17
C PRO A 36 21.00 -0.57 24.87
N GLY A 37 21.29 -0.87 23.61
CA GLY A 37 22.61 -1.30 23.15
C GLY A 37 23.00 -2.73 23.56
N ALA A 38 22.06 -3.56 24.02
CA ALA A 38 22.31 -4.98 24.21
C ALA A 38 22.29 -5.74 22.87
N THR A 39 23.18 -6.73 22.73
CA THR A 39 23.24 -7.64 21.58
C THR A 39 22.39 -8.87 21.87
N ILE A 40 21.47 -9.23 20.97
CA ILE A 40 20.64 -10.42 21.11
C ILE A 40 21.26 -11.56 20.28
N HIS A 41 21.55 -12.68 20.94
CA HIS A 41 21.93 -13.95 20.31
C HIS A 41 20.76 -14.92 20.36
N TYR A 42 20.55 -15.71 19.30
CA TYR A 42 19.39 -16.59 19.22
C TYR A 42 19.65 -17.92 18.49
N THR A 43 18.73 -18.85 18.67
CA THR A 43 18.66 -20.15 17.99
C THR A 43 17.20 -20.42 17.59
N THR A 44 16.98 -21.19 16.52
CA THR A 44 15.64 -21.53 15.99
C THR A 44 15.29 -23.01 16.13
N ASP A 45 16.23 -23.82 16.62
CA ASP A 45 16.10 -25.27 16.81
C ASP A 45 15.83 -25.65 18.28
N GLY A 46 15.58 -24.67 19.15
CA GLY A 46 15.35 -24.86 20.59
C GLY A 46 16.60 -25.11 21.43
N SER A 47 17.81 -25.12 20.87
CA SER A 47 19.05 -25.18 21.64
C SER A 47 19.28 -23.90 22.45
N THR A 48 20.04 -23.94 23.56
CA THR A 48 20.29 -22.74 24.38
C THR A 48 21.32 -21.82 23.69
N PRO A 49 20.99 -20.53 23.42
CA PRO A 49 21.94 -19.61 22.79
C PRO A 49 23.09 -19.24 23.72
N SER A 50 24.24 -18.96 23.12
CA SER A 50 25.44 -18.41 23.77
C SER A 50 25.94 -17.17 23.01
N ALA A 51 27.05 -16.58 23.46
CA ALA A 51 27.71 -15.49 22.74
C ALA A 51 28.25 -15.90 21.35
N ASP A 52 28.36 -17.21 21.08
CA ASP A 52 28.79 -17.75 19.79
C ASP A 52 27.61 -18.02 18.84
N SER A 53 26.37 -17.94 19.33
CA SER A 53 25.17 -18.08 18.50
C SER A 53 24.98 -16.86 17.59
N PRO A 54 24.25 -17.00 16.47
CA PRO A 54 23.96 -15.88 15.56
C PRO A 54 23.39 -14.66 16.28
N VAL A 55 23.88 -13.48 15.91
CA VAL A 55 23.35 -12.21 16.36
C VAL A 55 22.07 -11.89 15.57
N PHE A 56 21.03 -11.43 16.25
CA PHE A 56 19.80 -10.99 15.62
C PHE A 56 20.05 -9.71 14.80
N ASP A 57 19.73 -9.77 13.52
CA ASP A 57 19.72 -8.63 12.61
C ASP A 57 18.25 -8.17 12.41
N PRO A 58 17.89 -6.92 12.72
CA PRO A 58 16.53 -6.43 12.58
C PRO A 58 16.02 -6.39 11.13
N TYR A 59 16.90 -6.57 10.13
CA TYR A 59 16.54 -6.65 8.71
C TYR A 59 16.58 -8.08 8.15
N VAL A 60 17.12 -9.05 8.90
CA VAL A 60 17.16 -10.47 8.53
C VAL A 60 16.40 -11.29 9.58
N LEU A 61 15.08 -11.15 9.54
CA LEU A 61 14.17 -11.75 10.51
C LEU A 61 14.11 -13.28 10.35
N PRO A 62 14.13 -14.07 11.44
CA PRO A 62 13.77 -15.48 11.43
C PRO A 62 12.42 -15.70 10.73
N VAL A 63 12.44 -16.57 9.72
CA VAL A 63 11.25 -16.95 8.94
C VAL A 63 10.75 -18.29 9.44
N LEU A 64 9.50 -18.31 9.89
CA LEU A 64 8.79 -19.51 10.34
C LEU A 64 7.76 -19.87 9.27
N ASP A 65 7.83 -21.09 8.74
CA ASP A 65 6.97 -21.50 7.63
C ASP A 65 6.50 -22.95 7.76
N ALA A 66 5.49 -23.31 6.97
CA ALA A 66 5.12 -24.71 6.78
C ALA A 66 4.73 -24.94 5.32
N VAL A 67 4.95 -26.17 4.85
CA VAL A 67 4.75 -26.52 3.43
C VAL A 67 3.32 -26.93 3.15
N ASN A 68 2.85 -26.68 1.93
CA ASN A 68 1.65 -27.33 1.41
C ASN A 68 2.05 -28.63 0.69
N GLN A 69 1.33 -29.73 0.95
CA GLN A 69 1.47 -30.99 0.22
C GLN A 69 0.21 -31.23 -0.61
N GLY A 70 0.22 -30.77 -1.87
CA GLY A 70 -0.99 -30.72 -2.69
C GLY A 70 -1.97 -29.67 -2.14
N THR A 71 -3.23 -30.04 -1.93
CA THR A 71 -4.22 -29.16 -1.31
C THR A 71 -4.13 -29.09 0.21
N ARG A 72 -3.38 -30.00 0.86
CA ARG A 72 -3.35 -30.12 2.31
C ARG A 72 -2.16 -29.39 2.93
N GLY A 73 -2.43 -28.51 3.89
CA GLY A 73 -1.39 -27.88 4.69
C GLY A 73 -0.80 -28.82 5.75
N VAL A 74 0.48 -28.63 6.11
CA VAL A 74 1.07 -29.26 7.30
C VAL A 74 1.30 -28.26 8.42
N ALA A 75 1.33 -28.76 9.65
CA ALA A 75 1.76 -28.00 10.82
C ALA A 75 3.25 -28.20 11.08
N PHE A 76 3.99 -27.11 11.34
CA PHE A 76 5.39 -27.15 11.77
C PHE A 76 5.59 -26.33 13.04
N SER A 77 6.28 -26.89 14.03
CA SER A 77 6.56 -26.21 15.29
C SER A 77 8.00 -25.71 15.35
N TYR A 78 8.18 -24.51 15.88
CA TYR A 78 9.46 -23.84 16.03
C TYR A 78 9.65 -23.40 17.48
N THR A 79 10.88 -23.53 17.97
CA THR A 79 11.29 -22.99 19.27
C THR A 79 12.44 -22.01 19.06
N ILE A 80 12.13 -20.71 19.20
CA ILE A 80 13.17 -19.68 19.22
C ILE A 80 13.62 -19.47 20.66
N LYS A 81 14.92 -19.57 20.92
CA LYS A 81 15.50 -19.15 22.20
C LYS A 81 16.42 -17.97 22.00
N ALA A 82 16.39 -17.02 22.93
CA ALA A 82 17.15 -15.77 22.82
C ALA A 82 17.83 -15.39 24.14
N LEU A 83 19.05 -14.87 24.03
CA LEU A 83 19.89 -14.35 25.11
C LEU A 83 20.42 -12.97 24.72
N ALA A 84 20.11 -11.95 25.51
CA ALA A 84 20.72 -10.62 25.38
C ALA A 84 21.95 -10.46 26.27
N LEU A 85 23.00 -9.86 25.71
CA LEU A 85 24.29 -9.57 26.35
C LEU A 85 24.63 -8.08 26.22
N LYS A 86 25.34 -7.53 27.22
CA LYS A 86 25.88 -6.17 27.19
C LYS A 86 27.09 -6.07 28.10
N ASP A 87 28.15 -5.43 27.62
CA ASP A 87 29.39 -5.26 28.38
C ASP A 87 29.14 -4.53 29.70
N GLY A 88 29.73 -5.05 30.78
CA GLY A 88 29.59 -4.50 32.13
C GLY A 88 28.27 -4.84 32.84
N MET A 89 27.42 -5.69 32.27
CA MET A 89 26.15 -6.14 32.85
C MET A 89 26.09 -7.67 32.93
N ASP A 90 25.32 -8.19 33.90
CA ASP A 90 25.04 -9.63 33.95
C ASP A 90 24.17 -10.02 32.74
N PRO A 91 24.41 -11.19 32.09
CA PRO A 91 23.58 -11.68 30.99
C PRO A 91 22.09 -11.76 31.38
N SER A 92 21.24 -11.53 30.40
CA SER A 92 19.80 -11.74 30.57
C SER A 92 19.47 -13.21 30.88
N ALA A 93 18.25 -13.45 31.38
CA ALA A 93 17.70 -14.80 31.36
C ALA A 93 17.44 -15.23 29.91
N VAL A 94 17.65 -16.50 29.59
CA VAL A 94 17.28 -17.07 28.28
C VAL A 94 15.76 -17.07 28.16
N ALA A 95 15.24 -16.36 27.16
CA ALA A 95 13.84 -16.39 26.78
C ALA A 95 13.58 -17.53 25.79
N SER A 96 12.38 -18.11 25.82
CA SER A 96 11.95 -19.20 24.93
C SER A 96 10.57 -18.88 24.36
N PHE A 97 10.43 -18.99 23.04
CA PHE A 97 9.23 -18.63 22.28
C PHE A 97 8.83 -19.82 21.40
N GLU A 98 7.60 -20.30 21.55
CA GLU A 98 7.08 -21.45 20.81
C GLU A 98 6.03 -21.02 19.78
N TYR A 99 6.27 -21.40 18.53
CA TYR A 99 5.40 -21.07 17.41
C TYR A 99 4.97 -22.33 16.69
N THR A 100 3.75 -22.34 16.16
CA THR A 100 3.30 -23.36 15.21
C THR A 100 2.76 -22.67 13.96
N ILE A 101 3.25 -23.05 12.79
CA ILE A 101 2.69 -22.64 11.51
C ILE A 101 1.83 -23.79 10.99
N GLU A 102 0.52 -23.60 10.97
CA GLU A 102 -0.48 -24.58 10.54
C GLU A 102 -1.17 -24.07 9.27
N ARG A 103 -0.64 -24.46 8.10
CA ARG A 103 -1.23 -24.06 6.82
C ARG A 103 -2.65 -24.61 6.68
N ARG A 104 -3.58 -23.76 6.22
CA ARG A 104 -4.91 -24.18 5.80
C ARG A 104 -4.83 -24.93 4.47
N ASP A 105 -5.92 -25.62 4.13
CA ASP A 105 -6.04 -26.24 2.80
C ASP A 105 -6.06 -25.14 1.73
N THR A 106 -5.37 -25.37 0.60
CA THR A 106 -5.19 -24.33 -0.41
C THR A 106 -6.47 -23.97 -1.14
N ASP A 107 -7.50 -24.81 -1.07
CA ASP A 107 -8.84 -24.57 -1.63
C ASP A 107 -9.84 -24.01 -0.59
N SER A 108 -9.37 -23.64 0.59
CA SER A 108 -10.20 -23.15 1.69
C SER A 108 -10.23 -21.63 1.80
N TYR A 109 -11.40 -21.12 2.17
CA TYR A 109 -11.64 -19.71 2.48
C TYR A 109 -12.25 -19.59 3.87
N ILE A 110 -11.92 -18.51 4.57
CA ILE A 110 -12.59 -18.09 5.81
C ILE A 110 -13.16 -16.69 5.60
N SER A 111 -14.17 -16.32 6.37
CA SER A 111 -14.75 -14.98 6.32
C SER A 111 -15.04 -14.42 7.71
N GLU A 112 -14.84 -13.12 7.87
CA GLU A 112 -15.18 -12.34 9.06
C GLU A 112 -16.00 -11.11 8.64
N GLU A 113 -17.06 -10.79 9.37
CA GLU A 113 -17.78 -9.52 9.17
C GLU A 113 -17.02 -8.39 9.89
N ILE A 114 -16.42 -7.49 9.13
CA ILE A 114 -15.59 -6.39 9.66
C ILE A 114 -16.37 -5.08 9.79
N TYR A 115 -17.47 -4.97 9.05
CA TYR A 115 -18.43 -3.87 9.07
C TYR A 115 -19.82 -4.43 8.81
N PRO A 116 -20.91 -3.76 9.23
CA PRO A 116 -22.26 -4.20 8.89
C PRO A 116 -22.41 -4.45 7.39
N GLY A 117 -22.65 -5.71 7.02
CA GLY A 117 -22.79 -6.15 5.62
C GLY A 117 -21.49 -6.12 4.80
N VAL A 118 -20.32 -6.04 5.42
CA VAL A 118 -19.01 -6.20 4.76
C VAL A 118 -18.26 -7.37 5.38
N HIS A 119 -18.04 -8.40 4.57
CA HIS A 119 -17.26 -9.57 4.96
C HIS A 119 -15.88 -9.51 4.30
N MET A 120 -14.83 -9.58 5.11
CA MET A 120 -13.48 -9.86 4.63
C MET A 120 -13.36 -11.38 4.47
N ILE A 121 -12.98 -11.83 3.27
CA ILE A 121 -12.66 -13.20 2.94
C ILE A 121 -11.14 -13.34 2.89
N THR A 122 -10.61 -14.39 3.48
CA THR A 122 -9.17 -14.67 3.52
C THR A 122 -8.87 -16.04 2.91
N ASP A 123 -8.04 -16.07 1.87
CA ASP A 123 -7.56 -17.30 1.25
C ASP A 123 -6.38 -17.93 2.02
N TYR A 124 -5.86 -19.06 1.54
CA TYR A 124 -4.84 -19.84 2.25
C TYR A 124 -3.46 -19.16 2.38
N ASP A 125 -3.17 -18.14 1.57
CA ASP A 125 -1.91 -17.36 1.64
C ASP A 125 -2.14 -15.96 2.22
N ASP A 126 -3.33 -15.75 2.78
CA ASP A 126 -3.70 -14.55 3.53
C ASP A 126 -3.92 -13.31 2.64
N THR A 127 -4.23 -13.52 1.36
CA THR A 127 -4.79 -12.47 0.49
C THR A 127 -6.26 -12.23 0.86
N LYS A 128 -6.66 -10.96 0.84
CA LYS A 128 -7.98 -10.50 1.24
C LYS A 128 -8.85 -10.19 0.02
N MET A 129 -10.09 -10.66 0.07
CA MET A 129 -11.19 -10.22 -0.80
C MET A 129 -12.31 -9.69 0.08
N TYR A 130 -13.22 -8.89 -0.47
CA TYR A 130 -14.30 -8.30 0.32
C TYR A 130 -15.66 -8.52 -0.35
N VAL A 131 -16.62 -9.04 0.41
CA VAL A 131 -18.01 -9.12 -0.02
C VAL A 131 -18.80 -8.04 0.70
N VAL A 132 -19.40 -7.15 -0.08
CA VAL A 132 -20.32 -6.12 0.41
C VAL A 132 -21.74 -6.53 0.04
N ALA A 133 -22.54 -6.90 1.04
CA ALA A 133 -23.94 -7.27 0.86
C ALA A 133 -24.85 -6.08 1.19
N GLY A 134 -25.31 -5.35 0.16
CA GLY A 134 -26.34 -4.33 0.32
C GLY A 134 -27.75 -4.92 0.40
N SER A 135 -28.74 -4.04 0.53
CA SER A 135 -30.16 -4.41 0.60
C SER A 135 -30.75 -4.90 -0.72
N GLU A 136 -30.23 -4.43 -1.86
CA GLU A 136 -30.76 -4.78 -3.20
C GLU A 136 -29.81 -5.67 -4.02
N ARG A 137 -28.49 -5.49 -3.84
CA ARG A 137 -27.46 -6.26 -4.55
C ARG A 137 -26.19 -6.38 -3.70
N ALA A 138 -25.24 -7.18 -4.16
CA ALA A 138 -23.96 -7.39 -3.54
C ALA A 138 -22.81 -7.04 -4.50
N MET A 139 -21.62 -6.85 -3.94
CA MET A 139 -20.39 -6.63 -4.68
C MET A 139 -19.28 -7.48 -4.07
N LEU A 140 -18.54 -8.22 -4.89
CA LEU A 140 -17.28 -8.85 -4.53
C LEU A 140 -16.14 -7.93 -4.99
N ILE A 141 -15.17 -7.67 -4.11
CA ILE A 141 -13.94 -6.95 -4.44
C ILE A 141 -12.77 -7.92 -4.35
N ASP A 142 -12.03 -8.04 -5.44
CA ASP A 142 -10.96 -9.01 -5.70
C ASP A 142 -11.40 -10.50 -5.68
N ALA A 143 -10.56 -11.35 -6.27
CA ALA A 143 -10.85 -12.75 -6.54
C ALA A 143 -9.74 -13.74 -6.11
N GLY A 144 -8.81 -13.33 -5.25
CA GLY A 144 -7.86 -14.23 -4.59
C GLY A 144 -6.96 -15.04 -5.54
N LEU A 145 -6.28 -16.06 -5.00
CA LEU A 145 -5.30 -16.90 -5.70
C LEU A 145 -5.87 -18.01 -6.61
N GLY A 146 -7.19 -18.11 -6.77
CA GLY A 146 -7.81 -19.04 -7.75
C GLY A 146 -7.94 -20.50 -7.33
N ASN A 147 -7.43 -20.90 -6.17
CA ASN A 147 -7.58 -22.25 -5.64
C ASN A 147 -8.94 -22.46 -4.97
N GLY A 148 -9.62 -23.56 -5.29
CA GLY A 148 -10.95 -23.86 -4.72
C GLY A 148 -12.09 -23.18 -5.49
N ASN A 149 -13.27 -23.10 -4.87
CA ASN A 149 -14.48 -22.54 -5.50
C ASN A 149 -14.93 -21.27 -4.74
N LEU A 150 -14.33 -20.14 -5.10
CA LEU A 150 -14.64 -18.84 -4.51
C LEU A 150 -16.08 -18.44 -4.83
N ARG A 151 -16.57 -18.67 -6.05
CA ARG A 151 -17.95 -18.31 -6.43
C ARG A 151 -18.98 -18.97 -5.50
N ALA A 152 -18.88 -20.28 -5.28
CA ALA A 152 -19.79 -20.99 -4.39
C ALA A 152 -19.64 -20.57 -2.92
N PHE A 153 -18.47 -20.06 -2.51
CA PHE A 153 -18.28 -19.49 -1.18
C PHE A 153 -19.00 -18.14 -1.05
N VAL A 154 -18.82 -17.26 -2.04
CA VAL A 154 -19.45 -15.92 -2.09
C VAL A 154 -20.97 -16.02 -2.21
N GLU A 155 -21.50 -16.90 -3.07
CA GLU A 155 -22.94 -17.12 -3.24
C GLU A 155 -23.62 -17.55 -1.92
N LYS A 156 -22.92 -18.28 -1.05
CA LYS A 156 -23.45 -18.61 0.30
C LYS A 156 -23.55 -17.40 1.21
N LEU A 157 -22.67 -16.41 1.06
CA LEU A 157 -22.70 -15.19 1.86
C LEU A 157 -23.79 -14.22 1.37
N VAL A 158 -24.00 -14.14 0.05
CA VAL A 158 -24.92 -13.14 -0.54
C VAL A 158 -26.32 -13.68 -0.85
N GLY A 159 -26.49 -15.01 -0.91
CA GLY A 159 -27.75 -15.65 -1.31
C GLY A 159 -28.07 -15.40 -2.78
N ASP A 160 -29.35 -15.15 -3.09
CA ASP A 160 -29.83 -14.93 -4.47
C ASP A 160 -29.69 -13.46 -4.94
N LYS A 161 -28.93 -12.63 -4.23
CA LYS A 161 -28.74 -11.23 -4.63
C LYS A 161 -27.96 -11.14 -5.95
N PRO A 162 -28.31 -10.20 -6.85
CA PRO A 162 -27.42 -9.82 -7.94
C PRO A 162 -26.04 -9.46 -7.39
N LEU A 163 -24.98 -9.81 -8.10
CA LEU A 163 -23.59 -9.64 -7.68
C LEU A 163 -22.79 -8.99 -8.81
N ASP A 164 -22.07 -7.92 -8.48
CA ASP A 164 -21.01 -7.35 -9.31
C ASP A 164 -19.65 -7.83 -8.77
N VAL A 165 -18.70 -8.17 -9.65
CA VAL A 165 -17.33 -8.51 -9.27
C VAL A 165 -16.40 -7.39 -9.71
N VAL A 166 -15.71 -6.76 -8.77
CA VAL A 166 -14.85 -5.61 -9.01
C VAL A 166 -13.42 -5.94 -8.61
N ILE A 167 -12.50 -5.87 -9.56
CA ILE A 167 -11.09 -6.19 -9.35
C ILE A 167 -10.31 -4.89 -9.13
N SER A 168 -9.60 -4.81 -8.02
CA SER A 168 -8.80 -3.64 -7.65
C SER A 168 -7.63 -3.41 -8.61
N HIS A 169 -6.97 -4.48 -9.03
CA HIS A 169 -5.85 -4.45 -9.97
C HIS A 169 -5.47 -5.86 -10.52
N GLY A 170 -4.60 -5.87 -11.52
CA GLY A 170 -4.27 -7.07 -12.32
C GLY A 170 -3.25 -8.06 -11.77
N HIS A 171 -2.84 -8.00 -10.49
CA HIS A 171 -1.91 -9.00 -9.94
C HIS A 171 -2.58 -10.36 -9.71
N PRO A 172 -1.83 -11.47 -9.86
CA PRO A 172 -2.41 -12.81 -9.92
C PRO A 172 -3.18 -13.22 -8.66
N ASP A 173 -2.76 -12.76 -7.50
CA ASP A 173 -3.40 -12.99 -6.22
C ASP A 173 -4.71 -12.21 -6.02
N HIS A 174 -5.06 -11.29 -6.93
CA HIS A 174 -6.33 -10.56 -6.91
C HIS A 174 -7.28 -11.00 -8.02
N ILE A 175 -6.80 -11.70 -9.05
CA ILE A 175 -7.60 -12.01 -10.25
C ILE A 175 -7.84 -13.50 -10.47
N ALA A 176 -7.10 -14.39 -9.82
CA ALA A 176 -6.98 -15.76 -10.31
C ALA A 176 -8.29 -16.55 -10.24
N ALA A 177 -9.24 -16.22 -9.33
CA ALA A 177 -10.57 -16.84 -9.34
C ALA A 177 -11.62 -16.04 -10.13
N MET A 178 -11.30 -14.90 -10.76
CA MET A 178 -12.34 -14.04 -11.35
C MET A 178 -13.08 -14.72 -12.51
N GLY A 179 -12.40 -15.60 -13.25
CA GLY A 179 -13.03 -16.40 -14.30
C GLY A 179 -14.07 -17.40 -13.79
N GLN A 180 -14.14 -17.69 -12.48
CA GLN A 180 -15.23 -18.49 -11.91
C GLN A 180 -16.58 -17.77 -11.96
N PHE A 181 -16.57 -16.44 -12.11
CA PHE A 181 -17.74 -15.55 -12.11
C PHE A 181 -18.16 -15.11 -13.51
N GLN A 182 -17.24 -15.19 -14.47
CA GLN A 182 -17.54 -14.96 -15.89
C GLN A 182 -18.62 -15.97 -16.35
N ASP A 183 -19.43 -15.58 -17.33
CA ASP A 183 -20.71 -16.20 -17.73
C ASP A 183 -21.88 -16.10 -16.73
N HIS A 184 -21.64 -15.66 -15.48
CA HIS A 184 -22.66 -15.59 -14.43
C HIS A 184 -22.94 -14.19 -13.91
N TYR A 185 -21.91 -13.34 -13.83
CA TYR A 185 -21.96 -12.00 -13.24
C TYR A 185 -21.14 -11.01 -14.07
N ASP A 186 -21.41 -9.72 -13.90
CA ASP A 186 -20.60 -8.65 -14.50
C ASP A 186 -19.28 -8.52 -13.73
N VAL A 187 -18.17 -8.56 -14.46
CA VAL A 187 -16.80 -8.49 -13.91
C VAL A 187 -16.11 -7.22 -14.42
N TYR A 188 -15.68 -6.38 -13.49
CA TYR A 188 -15.07 -5.09 -13.77
C TYR A 188 -13.60 -5.07 -13.37
N MET A 189 -12.74 -4.53 -14.23
CA MET A 189 -11.34 -4.22 -13.94
C MET A 189 -10.88 -3.06 -14.82
N ASN A 190 -9.97 -2.22 -14.34
CA ASN A 190 -9.47 -1.13 -15.16
C ASN A 190 -8.71 -1.70 -16.36
N HIS A 191 -9.08 -1.34 -17.59
CA HIS A 191 -8.46 -1.90 -18.79
C HIS A 191 -6.97 -1.57 -18.94
N ARG A 192 -6.44 -0.60 -18.16
CA ARG A 192 -5.00 -0.34 -18.08
C ARG A 192 -4.20 -1.55 -17.60
N ASP A 193 -4.82 -2.47 -16.86
CA ASP A 193 -4.17 -3.71 -16.40
C ASP A 193 -4.34 -4.89 -17.36
N LEU A 194 -5.08 -4.76 -18.49
CA LEU A 194 -5.21 -5.84 -19.47
C LEU A 194 -3.86 -6.41 -19.96
N PRO A 195 -2.84 -5.59 -20.28
CA PRO A 195 -1.52 -6.09 -20.67
C PRO A 195 -0.81 -6.86 -19.54
N MET A 196 -1.13 -6.56 -18.28
CA MET A 196 -0.59 -7.27 -17.12
C MET A 196 -1.23 -8.65 -16.99
N ILE A 197 -2.56 -8.72 -17.02
CA ILE A 197 -3.28 -9.99 -16.83
C ILE A 197 -2.98 -10.97 -17.96
N GLU A 198 -2.79 -10.52 -19.21
CA GLU A 198 -2.46 -11.39 -20.34
C GLU A 198 -1.19 -12.21 -20.06
N ARG A 199 -0.17 -11.56 -19.50
CA ARG A 199 1.08 -12.23 -19.09
C ARG A 199 0.85 -13.28 -18.00
N PHE A 200 -0.06 -13.02 -17.06
CA PHE A 200 -0.35 -13.96 -15.97
C PHE A 200 -1.26 -15.11 -16.40
N ILE A 201 -2.23 -14.87 -17.29
CA ILE A 201 -3.05 -15.90 -17.92
C ILE A 201 -2.16 -16.93 -18.59
N GLU A 202 -1.22 -16.49 -19.42
CA GLU A 202 -0.27 -17.37 -20.11
C GLU A 202 0.68 -18.07 -19.13
N ARG A 203 1.33 -17.29 -18.24
CA ARG A 203 2.39 -17.80 -17.35
C ARG A 203 1.88 -18.75 -16.28
N MET A 204 0.66 -18.52 -15.78
CA MET A 204 0.08 -19.23 -14.65
C MET A 204 -1.10 -20.13 -15.06
N ASN A 205 -1.42 -20.22 -16.36
CA ASN A 205 -2.52 -21.03 -16.89
C ASN A 205 -3.86 -20.71 -16.20
N MET A 206 -4.15 -19.43 -16.06
CA MET A 206 -5.42 -18.95 -15.48
C MET A 206 -6.55 -19.03 -16.51
N HIS A 207 -7.76 -19.31 -16.06
CA HIS A 207 -8.93 -19.42 -16.91
C HIS A 207 -9.73 -18.11 -16.81
N ILE A 208 -9.36 -17.13 -17.62
CA ILE A 208 -9.96 -15.79 -17.64
C ILE A 208 -10.28 -15.43 -19.10
N ASP A 209 -11.52 -15.04 -19.36
CA ASP A 209 -11.97 -14.47 -20.63
C ASP A 209 -11.88 -12.95 -20.59
N ARG A 210 -10.90 -12.37 -21.30
CA ARG A 210 -10.66 -10.93 -21.33
C ARG A 210 -11.80 -10.12 -21.97
N GLU A 211 -12.62 -10.75 -22.81
CA GLU A 211 -13.74 -10.07 -23.48
C GLU A 211 -14.93 -9.87 -22.54
N GLN A 212 -14.95 -10.60 -21.41
CA GLN A 212 -15.93 -10.49 -20.33
C GLN A 212 -15.38 -9.68 -19.15
N ILE A 213 -14.60 -8.63 -19.43
CA ILE A 213 -14.11 -7.69 -18.43
C ILE A 213 -14.57 -6.30 -18.84
N ASP A 214 -15.51 -5.75 -18.08
CA ASP A 214 -15.98 -4.38 -18.23
C ASP A 214 -14.93 -3.39 -17.71
N ASP A 215 -14.78 -2.26 -18.41
CA ASP A 215 -13.78 -1.26 -18.08
C ASP A 215 -14.18 -0.48 -16.81
N LEU A 216 -13.40 -0.68 -15.75
CA LEU A 216 -13.58 0.03 -14.50
C LEU A 216 -12.87 1.39 -14.55
N ARG A 217 -13.63 2.46 -14.36
CA ARG A 217 -13.14 3.84 -14.48
C ARG A 217 -13.47 4.69 -13.27
N GLU A 218 -12.64 5.70 -13.07
CA GLU A 218 -12.85 6.69 -12.01
C GLU A 218 -14.26 7.30 -12.05
N GLY A 219 -14.86 7.45 -10.87
CA GLY A 219 -16.19 8.03 -10.69
C GLY A 219 -17.35 7.05 -10.92
N MET A 220 -17.10 5.83 -11.42
CA MET A 220 -18.11 4.78 -11.43
C MET A 220 -18.63 4.53 -10.01
N ARG A 221 -19.94 4.29 -9.89
CA ARG A 221 -20.63 4.08 -8.62
C ARG A 221 -21.38 2.77 -8.61
N PHE A 222 -21.10 1.94 -7.62
CA PHE A 222 -21.82 0.70 -7.36
C PHE A 222 -22.85 0.97 -6.26
N ASP A 223 -24.11 1.13 -6.66
CA ASP A 223 -25.25 1.34 -5.75
C ASP A 223 -25.85 -0.01 -5.35
N LEU A 224 -25.73 -0.35 -4.06
CA LEU A 224 -26.17 -1.60 -3.49
C LEU A 224 -27.52 -1.48 -2.74
N GLY A 225 -28.19 -0.33 -2.86
CA GLY A 225 -29.48 0.00 -2.25
C GLY A 225 -29.31 0.91 -1.03
N ASP A 226 -28.86 0.33 0.09
CA ASP A 226 -28.67 1.05 1.37
C ASP A 226 -27.25 1.59 1.55
N ARG A 227 -26.35 1.27 0.61
CA ARG A 227 -24.97 1.74 0.57
C ARG A 227 -24.44 1.77 -0.86
N SER A 228 -23.37 2.54 -1.07
CA SER A 228 -22.75 2.65 -2.38
C SER A 228 -21.25 2.89 -2.29
N PHE A 229 -20.48 2.38 -3.25
CA PHE A 229 -19.05 2.62 -3.37
C PHE A 229 -18.73 3.41 -4.63
N VAL A 230 -17.81 4.37 -4.52
CA VAL A 230 -17.29 5.16 -5.64
C VAL A 230 -15.87 4.72 -5.95
N VAL A 231 -15.58 4.51 -7.24
CA VAL A 231 -14.26 4.13 -7.75
C VAL A 231 -13.36 5.36 -7.88
N TYR A 232 -12.14 5.26 -7.38
CA TYR A 232 -11.07 6.23 -7.61
C TYR A 232 -9.86 5.52 -8.21
N GLU A 233 -9.29 6.08 -9.29
CA GLU A 233 -8.05 5.54 -9.86
C GLU A 233 -6.86 6.05 -9.04
N VAL A 234 -5.98 5.13 -8.64
CA VAL A 234 -4.73 5.42 -7.91
C VAL A 234 -3.60 4.63 -8.57
N PRO A 235 -3.23 4.96 -9.82
CA PRO A 235 -2.15 4.28 -10.53
C PRO A 235 -0.84 4.40 -9.74
N GLY A 236 -0.07 3.32 -9.73
CA GLY A 236 1.06 3.15 -8.84
C GLY A 236 1.52 1.71 -8.86
N HIS A 237 1.08 0.94 -7.88
CA HIS A 237 1.37 -0.49 -7.73
C HIS A 237 1.10 -1.31 -9.01
N SER A 238 0.03 -0.97 -9.73
CA SER A 238 -0.18 -1.26 -11.15
C SER A 238 -0.68 0.00 -11.87
N ASP A 239 -0.71 -0.05 -13.21
CA ASP A 239 -1.21 1.06 -14.04
C ASP A 239 -2.73 1.25 -13.91
N GLY A 240 -3.46 0.16 -13.64
CA GLY A 240 -4.91 0.12 -13.49
C GLY A 240 -5.42 0.07 -12.05
N CYS A 241 -4.55 0.24 -11.04
CA CYS A 241 -4.96 0.22 -9.62
C CYS A 241 -6.11 1.19 -9.33
N VAL A 242 -7.15 0.68 -8.67
CA VAL A 242 -8.26 1.47 -8.14
C VAL A 242 -8.46 1.23 -6.65
N VAL A 243 -9.16 2.17 -6.02
CA VAL A 243 -9.70 2.03 -4.67
C VAL A 243 -11.20 2.31 -4.68
N LEU A 244 -11.94 1.69 -3.77
CA LEU A 244 -13.39 1.85 -3.63
C LEU A 244 -13.72 2.51 -2.30
N LEU A 245 -14.40 3.66 -2.33
CA LEU A 245 -14.78 4.42 -1.14
C LEU A 245 -16.30 4.40 -0.93
N ASP A 246 -16.73 3.92 0.23
CA ASP A 246 -18.06 4.20 0.75
C ASP A 246 -18.01 5.55 1.48
N GLU A 247 -18.35 6.63 0.77
CA GLU A 247 -18.25 8.00 1.29
C GLU A 247 -19.14 8.24 2.52
N ALA A 248 -20.20 7.44 2.71
CA ALA A 248 -21.11 7.60 3.84
C ALA A 248 -20.51 7.05 5.14
N SER A 249 -19.90 5.87 5.08
CA SER A 249 -19.22 5.27 6.23
C SER A 249 -17.82 5.86 6.44
N GLY A 250 -17.11 6.16 5.35
CA GLY A 250 -15.69 6.52 5.32
C GLY A 250 -14.76 5.31 5.22
N LEU A 251 -15.29 4.13 4.85
CA LEU A 251 -14.52 2.91 4.60
C LEU A 251 -13.94 2.93 3.18
N LEU A 252 -12.61 2.83 3.10
CA LEU A 252 -11.87 2.67 1.85
C LEU A 252 -11.39 1.22 1.72
N ILE A 253 -11.74 0.56 0.61
CA ILE A 253 -11.19 -0.73 0.22
C ILE A 253 -10.15 -0.46 -0.86
N ALA A 254 -8.87 -0.63 -0.51
CA ALA A 254 -7.76 -0.07 -1.26
C ALA A 254 -7.01 -1.06 -2.17
N GLY A 255 -7.33 -2.35 -2.10
CA GLY A 255 -6.48 -3.39 -2.69
C GLY A 255 -5.03 -3.16 -2.24
N ASP A 256 -4.13 -3.01 -3.22
CA ASP A 256 -2.70 -2.78 -2.96
C ASP A 256 -2.24 -1.36 -3.33
N ALA A 257 -3.14 -0.49 -3.81
CA ALA A 257 -2.79 0.83 -4.32
C ALA A 257 -2.22 1.78 -3.25
N ILE A 258 -2.58 1.55 -1.99
CA ILE A 258 -2.21 2.36 -0.82
C ILE A 258 -1.29 1.57 0.12
N GLY A 259 -0.93 0.33 -0.23
CA GLY A 259 -0.10 -0.54 0.61
C GLY A 259 -0.88 -1.19 1.75
N SER A 260 -0.19 -2.08 2.45
CA SER A 260 -0.72 -2.80 3.62
C SER A 260 0.24 -2.61 4.78
N ASN A 261 -0.27 -2.81 6.00
CA ASN A 261 0.57 -2.97 7.19
C ASN A 261 0.18 -4.25 7.92
N ARG A 262 1.20 -4.99 8.32
CA ARG A 262 1.09 -6.10 9.23
C ARG A 262 2.31 -6.10 10.15
N VAL A 263 2.08 -6.46 11.42
CA VAL A 263 3.15 -6.44 12.43
C VAL A 263 4.12 -7.61 12.22
N SER A 264 3.61 -8.79 11.86
CA SER A 264 4.39 -10.02 11.74
C SER A 264 4.79 -10.40 10.32
N ILE A 265 4.08 -9.86 9.33
CA ILE A 265 4.45 -9.88 7.93
C ILE A 265 4.61 -8.41 7.58
N PRO A 266 5.82 -7.87 7.42
CA PRO A 266 6.01 -6.46 7.09
C PRO A 266 5.69 -6.23 5.61
N ASP A 267 4.45 -6.53 5.23
CA ASP A 267 3.91 -6.11 3.96
C ASP A 267 3.80 -4.58 3.99
N SER A 268 4.13 -4.00 2.85
CA SER A 268 4.38 -2.59 2.59
C SER A 268 3.76 -2.29 1.23
N LEU A 269 3.74 -1.05 0.78
CA LEU A 269 3.40 -0.77 -0.62
C LEU A 269 4.50 -1.33 -1.54
N TRP A 270 4.16 -2.23 -2.46
CA TRP A 270 5.13 -2.85 -3.38
C TRP A 270 5.28 -2.06 -4.67
N MET A 271 6.42 -1.38 -4.84
CA MET A 271 6.76 -0.58 -6.02
C MET A 271 8.09 -1.01 -6.66
N GLN A 272 8.62 -2.17 -6.28
CA GLN A 272 9.94 -2.67 -6.71
C GLN A 272 9.93 -3.31 -8.10
N PHE A 273 8.75 -3.69 -8.61
CA PHE A 273 8.65 -4.50 -9.80
C PHE A 273 9.09 -3.73 -11.07
N PRO A 274 9.63 -4.44 -12.08
CA PRO A 274 9.88 -3.83 -13.38
C PRO A 274 8.60 -3.29 -14.02
N GLY A 275 8.67 -2.09 -14.60
CA GLY A 275 7.54 -1.46 -15.30
C GLY A 275 6.56 -0.72 -14.40
N VAL A 276 6.73 -0.79 -13.08
CA VAL A 276 5.95 0.01 -12.13
C VAL A 276 6.39 1.47 -12.19
N MET A 277 5.41 2.36 -11.97
CA MET A 277 5.58 3.81 -11.94
C MET A 277 6.65 4.27 -10.93
N PRO A 278 7.49 5.27 -11.26
CA PRO A 278 8.42 5.87 -10.31
C PRO A 278 7.71 6.55 -9.12
N ILE A 279 8.35 6.61 -7.96
CA ILE A 279 7.74 7.11 -6.72
C ILE A 279 7.35 8.59 -6.80
N ASP A 280 8.07 9.42 -7.54
CA ASP A 280 7.69 10.81 -7.80
C ASP A 280 6.38 10.92 -8.60
N THR A 281 6.13 9.96 -9.50
CA THR A 281 4.87 9.89 -10.24
C THR A 281 3.75 9.30 -9.38
N TYR A 282 4.04 8.28 -8.57
CA TYR A 282 3.08 7.73 -7.60
C TYR A 282 2.65 8.77 -6.54
N LEU A 283 3.59 9.58 -6.03
CA LEU A 283 3.28 10.67 -5.12
C LEU A 283 2.26 11.65 -5.72
N SER A 284 2.34 11.87 -7.04
CA SER A 284 1.39 12.69 -7.77
C SER A 284 0.00 12.05 -7.81
N SER A 285 -0.06 10.75 -8.16
CA SER A 285 -1.28 9.94 -8.13
C SER A 285 -1.96 9.96 -6.76
N LEU A 286 -1.18 9.71 -5.69
CA LEU A 286 -1.64 9.74 -4.31
C LEU A 286 -2.21 11.12 -3.93
N ARG A 287 -1.51 12.22 -4.25
CA ARG A 287 -1.98 13.58 -3.92
C ARG A 287 -3.25 13.97 -4.68
N VAL A 288 -3.36 13.58 -5.95
CA VAL A 288 -4.58 13.80 -6.74
C VAL A 288 -5.75 13.05 -6.12
N PHE A 289 -5.56 11.77 -5.74
CA PHE A 289 -6.56 10.99 -5.03
C PHE A 289 -6.97 11.67 -3.73
N ARG A 290 -6.00 11.97 -2.85
CA ARG A 290 -6.23 12.58 -1.54
C ARG A 290 -6.98 13.90 -1.65
N ALA A 291 -6.69 14.74 -2.63
CA ALA A 291 -7.40 16.00 -2.81
C ALA A 291 -8.88 15.82 -3.19
N LYS A 292 -9.28 14.71 -3.83
CA LYS A 292 -10.69 14.40 -4.16
C LYS A 292 -11.48 13.92 -2.95
N VAL A 293 -10.81 13.28 -2.00
CA VAL A 293 -11.44 12.57 -0.87
C VAL A 293 -11.07 13.15 0.50
N GLN A 294 -10.40 14.30 0.53
CA GLN A 294 -9.86 14.90 1.75
C GLN A 294 -10.88 14.94 2.89
N GLY A 295 -10.53 14.31 4.01
CA GLY A 295 -11.35 14.27 5.22
C GLY A 295 -12.54 13.32 5.16
N LYS A 296 -12.68 12.51 4.10
CA LYS A 296 -13.75 11.52 3.97
C LYS A 296 -13.36 10.13 4.46
N ILE A 297 -12.06 9.81 4.51
CA ILE A 297 -11.58 8.46 4.82
C ILE A 297 -11.34 8.32 6.32
N LYS A 298 -12.04 7.37 6.94
CA LYS A 298 -11.89 7.05 8.38
C LYS A 298 -11.05 5.79 8.57
N GLU A 299 -11.27 4.79 7.72
CA GLU A 299 -10.66 3.47 7.84
C GLU A 299 -10.29 2.94 6.47
N ILE A 300 -9.15 2.28 6.38
CA ILE A 300 -8.64 1.65 5.15
C ILE A 300 -8.43 0.17 5.41
N VAL A 301 -8.96 -0.66 4.50
CA VAL A 301 -8.65 -2.08 4.40
C VAL A 301 -8.09 -2.36 3.01
N GLY A 302 -7.03 -3.16 2.92
CA GLY A 302 -6.32 -3.48 1.68
C GLY A 302 -6.31 -4.97 1.35
N GLY A 303 -5.58 -5.34 0.31
CA GLY A 303 -5.40 -6.72 -0.15
C GLY A 303 -4.64 -7.60 0.84
N HIS A 304 -3.81 -6.98 1.68
CA HIS A 304 -2.97 -7.68 2.64
C HIS A 304 -2.98 -7.05 4.03
N ASN A 305 -4.04 -6.37 4.46
CA ASN A 305 -4.15 -5.93 5.87
C ASN A 305 -4.71 -7.04 6.77
N ASP A 306 -4.20 -7.17 7.99
CA ASP A 306 -4.86 -7.98 9.05
C ASP A 306 -5.70 -7.13 10.00
N VAL A 307 -5.35 -5.85 10.09
CA VAL A 307 -6.09 -4.84 10.84
C VAL A 307 -6.26 -3.64 9.94
N ALA A 308 -7.39 -2.96 10.10
CA ALA A 308 -7.64 -1.77 9.33
C ALA A 308 -6.73 -0.62 9.78
N LEU A 309 -6.37 0.23 8.82
CA LEU A 309 -5.52 1.38 9.02
C LEU A 309 -6.37 2.60 9.35
N HIS A 310 -5.85 3.51 10.17
CA HIS A 310 -6.53 4.76 10.45
C HIS A 310 -6.38 5.68 9.24
N GLY A 311 -7.50 5.99 8.59
CA GLY A 311 -7.57 6.58 7.24
C GLY A 311 -6.52 7.65 6.93
N GLU A 312 -6.81 8.91 7.28
CA GLU A 312 -5.94 10.03 6.94
C GLU A 312 -4.55 9.96 7.60
N GLU A 313 -4.45 9.39 8.80
CA GLU A 313 -3.17 9.26 9.52
C GLU A 313 -2.19 8.34 8.79
N TYR A 314 -2.67 7.20 8.28
CA TYR A 314 -1.85 6.32 7.44
C TYR A 314 -1.49 6.97 6.11
N LEU A 315 -2.43 7.65 5.46
CA LEU A 315 -2.16 8.34 4.19
C LEU A 315 -1.12 9.45 4.35
N ASP A 316 -1.11 10.16 5.49
CA ASP A 316 -0.07 11.14 5.82
C ASP A 316 1.32 10.49 5.90
N ASN A 317 1.42 9.34 6.56
CA ASN A 317 2.67 8.58 6.64
C ASN A 317 3.13 8.05 5.28
N LEU A 318 2.21 7.52 4.46
CA LEU A 318 2.51 7.02 3.13
C LEU A 318 2.98 8.13 2.18
N GLU A 319 2.27 9.27 2.16
CA GLU A 319 2.66 10.43 1.38
C GLU A 319 4.02 10.97 1.84
N ARG A 320 4.25 11.03 3.16
CA ARG A 320 5.54 11.42 3.72
C ARG A 320 6.66 10.47 3.33
N ALA A 321 6.41 9.16 3.29
CA ALA A 321 7.40 8.17 2.87
C ALA A 321 7.78 8.36 1.40
N ALA A 322 6.79 8.55 0.52
CA ALA A 322 7.02 8.86 -0.88
C ALA A 322 7.78 10.18 -1.06
N GLN A 323 7.37 11.25 -0.36
CA GLN A 323 8.03 12.56 -0.41
C GLN A 323 9.48 12.49 0.09
N LEU A 324 9.75 11.76 1.17
CA LEU A 324 11.09 11.56 1.72
C LEU A 324 12.01 10.91 0.68
N LEU A 325 11.53 9.88 -0.01
CA LEU A 325 12.29 9.22 -1.08
C LEU A 325 12.51 10.15 -2.29
N VAL A 326 11.52 10.95 -2.68
CA VAL A 326 11.67 11.96 -3.75
C VAL A 326 12.75 12.99 -3.40
N ASP A 327 12.82 13.42 -2.14
CA ASP A 327 13.74 14.47 -1.72
C ASP A 327 15.15 13.95 -1.45
N GLU A 328 15.29 12.84 -0.72
CA GLU A 328 16.60 12.35 -0.28
C GLU A 328 17.15 11.25 -1.19
N GLY A 329 16.32 10.70 -2.09
CA GLY A 329 16.72 9.61 -2.97
C GLY A 329 17.05 8.34 -2.21
N GLU A 330 18.04 7.60 -2.71
CA GLU A 330 18.37 6.29 -2.18
C GLU A 330 19.05 6.32 -0.80
N ASP A 331 19.44 7.50 -0.31
CA ASP A 331 20.12 7.68 0.97
C ASP A 331 19.22 7.39 2.18
N VAL A 332 17.90 7.47 2.01
CA VAL A 332 16.91 7.13 3.05
C VAL A 332 16.49 5.66 3.03
N LEU A 333 16.97 4.89 2.06
CA LEU A 333 16.55 3.50 1.91
C LEU A 333 17.24 2.59 2.92
N VAL A 334 16.43 1.79 3.60
CA VAL A 334 16.87 0.66 4.42
C VAL A 334 16.57 -0.66 3.71
N PRO A 335 17.21 -1.78 4.08
CA PRO A 335 16.85 -3.08 3.53
C PRO A 335 15.36 -3.38 3.75
N SER A 336 14.70 -3.95 2.73
CA SER A 336 13.34 -4.43 2.89
C SER A 336 13.31 -5.66 3.78
N LEU A 337 12.23 -5.81 4.54
CA LEU A 337 11.97 -7.02 5.31
C LEU A 337 11.39 -8.15 4.45
N ARG A 338 10.91 -7.84 3.23
CA ARG A 338 10.42 -8.79 2.21
C ARG A 338 10.35 -8.12 0.83
N PRO A 339 10.97 -8.66 -0.24
CA PRO A 339 11.99 -9.72 -0.32
C PRO A 339 13.43 -9.21 -0.07
N ILE A 340 14.39 -10.13 0.08
CA ILE A 340 15.78 -9.87 0.54
C ILE A 340 16.58 -8.91 -0.38
N ASP A 341 16.15 -8.75 -1.64
CA ASP A 341 16.79 -7.87 -2.64
C ASP A 341 16.07 -6.52 -2.84
N ALA A 342 14.95 -6.30 -2.16
CA ALA A 342 14.23 -5.03 -2.18
C ALA A 342 14.77 -4.07 -1.10
N TRP A 343 14.58 -2.78 -1.36
CA TRP A 343 14.85 -1.69 -0.43
C TRP A 343 13.56 -1.01 -0.07
N GLN A 344 13.51 -0.28 1.03
CA GLN A 344 12.31 0.45 1.42
C GLN A 344 12.63 1.79 2.05
N VAL A 345 11.72 2.74 1.85
CA VAL A 345 11.60 3.94 2.68
C VAL A 345 10.54 3.65 3.74
N VAL A 346 10.79 4.09 4.98
CA VAL A 346 9.91 3.81 6.13
C VAL A 346 9.60 5.11 6.88
N VAL A 347 8.34 5.30 7.26
CA VAL A 347 7.86 6.35 8.15
C VAL A 347 7.05 5.71 9.27
N GLY A 348 7.26 6.16 10.51
CA GLY A 348 6.65 5.55 11.69
C GLY A 348 7.43 4.36 12.23
N ASP A 349 6.90 3.74 13.29
CA ASP A 349 7.49 2.56 13.93
C ASP A 349 6.59 1.36 13.74
N ARG A 350 7.02 0.41 12.89
CA ARG A 350 6.29 -0.82 12.59
C ARG A 350 5.78 -1.59 13.82
N LEU A 351 6.47 -1.49 14.95
CA LEU A 351 6.16 -2.30 16.13
C LEU A 351 5.18 -1.62 17.08
N THR A 352 5.04 -0.31 17.01
CA THR A 352 4.26 0.48 17.99
C THR A 352 3.23 1.40 17.37
N ASP A 353 3.37 1.73 16.08
CA ASP A 353 2.48 2.56 15.30
C ASP A 353 1.73 1.67 14.29
N ALA A 354 0.39 1.60 14.39
CA ALA A 354 -0.43 0.84 13.44
C ALA A 354 -0.47 1.48 12.05
N ASN A 355 -0.16 2.77 11.97
CA ASN A 355 -0.21 3.60 10.77
C ASN A 355 1.17 3.88 10.17
N TRP A 356 2.22 3.18 10.63
CA TRP A 356 3.53 3.22 9.97
C TRP A 356 3.37 2.98 8.47
N ALA A 357 4.21 3.52 7.62
CA ALA A 357 4.15 3.25 6.19
C ALA A 357 5.53 2.87 5.68
N ALA A 358 5.54 1.93 4.74
CA ALA A 358 6.73 1.64 3.98
C ALA A 358 6.41 1.44 2.52
N ILE A 359 7.39 1.76 1.67
CA ILE A 359 7.30 1.58 0.23
C ILE A 359 8.52 0.79 -0.22
N ASN A 360 8.30 -0.44 -0.66
CA ASN A 360 9.32 -1.30 -1.25
C ASN A 360 9.65 -0.82 -2.66
N VAL A 361 10.93 -0.65 -2.95
CA VAL A 361 11.44 -0.13 -4.21
C VAL A 361 12.69 -0.87 -4.67
N ALA A 362 13.01 -0.73 -5.95
CA ALA A 362 14.28 -1.15 -6.51
C ALA A 362 15.21 0.06 -6.68
N LYS A 363 16.41 -0.02 -6.10
CA LYS A 363 17.47 0.96 -6.33
C LYS A 363 17.79 1.11 -7.83
N GLY A 364 18.16 2.32 -8.23
CA GLY A 364 18.43 2.75 -9.59
C GLY A 364 17.19 2.95 -10.46
N ARG A 365 16.00 2.59 -9.98
CA ARG A 365 14.75 2.64 -10.77
C ARG A 365 13.54 3.22 -10.02
N CYS A 366 13.73 3.68 -8.79
CA CYS A 366 12.65 4.13 -7.93
C CYS A 366 12.18 5.57 -8.17
N LEU A 367 12.97 6.39 -8.88
CA LEU A 367 12.67 7.77 -9.23
C LEU A 367 12.86 8.01 -10.72
N SER A 368 12.10 8.94 -11.30
CA SER A 368 12.20 9.31 -12.72
C SER A 368 13.52 10.00 -13.08
N ALA A 369 14.16 10.67 -12.10
CA ALA A 369 15.41 11.39 -12.23
C ALA A 369 16.15 11.42 -10.87
N PRO A 370 17.44 11.80 -10.82
CA PRO A 370 18.12 12.08 -9.56
C PRO A 370 17.34 13.11 -8.73
N PRO A 371 17.26 12.98 -7.38
CA PRO A 371 16.46 13.86 -6.53
C PRO A 371 16.68 15.36 -6.75
N ALA A 372 17.92 15.75 -7.06
CA ALA A 372 18.30 17.14 -7.29
C ALA A 372 17.77 17.71 -8.62
N GLN A 373 17.33 16.86 -9.53
CA GLN A 373 16.89 17.17 -10.90
C GLN A 373 15.38 16.98 -11.10
N ILE A 374 14.65 16.48 -10.10
CA ILE A 374 13.19 16.30 -10.18
C ILE A 374 12.53 17.69 -10.18
N ALA A 375 11.89 18.02 -11.29
CA ALA A 375 11.22 19.29 -11.54
C ALA A 375 9.73 19.11 -11.88
N THR A 376 9.08 18.02 -11.50
CA THR A 376 7.67 17.80 -11.84
C THR A 376 6.72 18.44 -10.83
N LEU A 377 5.47 18.68 -11.26
CA LEU A 377 4.34 18.92 -10.36
C LEU A 377 3.79 17.59 -9.84
N SER A 378 3.32 17.57 -8.59
CA SER A 378 2.58 16.45 -8.01
C SER A 378 1.07 16.67 -8.00
N ASN A 379 0.61 17.91 -8.19
CA ASN A 379 -0.81 18.23 -8.31
C ASN A 379 -0.98 19.53 -9.08
N LEU A 380 -2.02 19.60 -9.91
CA LEU A 380 -2.51 20.82 -10.56
C LEU A 380 -4.03 20.83 -10.49
N GLN A 381 -4.61 21.91 -9.99
CA GLN A 381 -6.05 22.07 -9.86
C GLN A 381 -6.49 23.46 -10.26
N VAL A 382 -7.69 23.54 -10.82
CA VAL A 382 -8.43 24.78 -11.06
C VAL A 382 -9.71 24.70 -10.24
N ARG A 383 -9.91 25.62 -9.29
CA ARG A 383 -11.10 25.56 -8.44
C ARG A 383 -12.37 25.67 -9.29
N GLY A 384 -13.28 24.72 -9.11
CA GLY A 384 -14.56 24.68 -9.82
C GLY A 384 -14.49 24.13 -11.25
N ALA A 385 -13.36 23.58 -11.68
CA ALA A 385 -13.22 22.95 -12.99
C ALA A 385 -12.35 21.69 -12.94
N ALA A 386 -12.74 20.67 -13.71
CA ALA A 386 -11.87 19.52 -13.98
C ALA A 386 -10.86 19.88 -15.07
N LEU A 387 -9.67 19.28 -14.98
CA LEU A 387 -8.68 19.34 -16.05
C LEU A 387 -9.05 18.37 -17.17
N THR A 388 -8.76 18.77 -18.42
CA THR A 388 -8.82 17.90 -19.59
C THR A 388 -7.48 17.95 -20.34
N PRO A 389 -6.73 16.84 -20.39
CA PRO A 389 -6.96 15.58 -19.66
C PRO A 389 -6.88 15.76 -18.14
N GLY A 390 -7.29 14.75 -17.36
CA GLY A 390 -7.03 14.73 -15.92
C GLY A 390 -5.53 14.80 -15.62
N PHE A 391 -5.14 15.35 -14.46
CA PHE A 391 -3.72 15.58 -14.16
C PHE A 391 -2.92 14.29 -14.05
N THR A 392 -1.81 14.22 -14.78
CA THR A 392 -0.72 13.26 -14.58
C THR A 392 0.63 13.97 -14.76
N PRO A 393 1.64 13.72 -13.92
CA PRO A 393 2.84 14.55 -13.89
C PRO A 393 3.70 14.49 -15.17
N ASP A 394 3.49 13.48 -16.02
CA ASP A 394 4.11 13.29 -17.33
C ASP A 394 3.46 14.12 -18.45
N GLN A 395 2.23 14.62 -18.26
CA GLN A 395 1.54 15.49 -19.20
C GLN A 395 1.81 16.96 -18.87
N THR A 396 2.11 17.74 -19.90
CA THR A 396 2.53 19.15 -19.76
C THR A 396 1.51 20.14 -20.32
N GLU A 397 0.39 19.68 -20.86
CA GLU A 397 -0.65 20.53 -21.46
C GLU A 397 -2.03 20.18 -20.91
N TYR A 398 -2.74 21.18 -20.41
CA TYR A 398 -4.04 21.03 -19.77
C TYR A 398 -5.01 22.11 -20.20
N THR A 399 -6.29 21.77 -20.22
CA THR A 399 -7.38 22.72 -20.38
C THR A 399 -8.36 22.62 -19.20
N ALA A 400 -8.99 23.73 -18.83
CA ALA A 400 -10.04 23.77 -17.81
C ALA A 400 -11.13 24.76 -18.23
N GLN A 401 -12.40 24.43 -18.02
CA GLN A 401 -13.54 25.31 -18.32
C GLN A 401 -14.16 25.84 -17.03
N VAL A 402 -14.25 27.17 -16.87
CA VAL A 402 -14.80 27.83 -15.67
C VAL A 402 -15.94 28.78 -16.02
N ALA A 403 -16.85 29.02 -15.05
CA ALA A 403 -18.00 29.90 -15.21
C ALA A 403 -17.77 31.36 -14.75
N GLY A 404 -16.69 31.64 -14.01
CA GLY A 404 -16.42 32.95 -13.39
C GLY A 404 -15.43 33.83 -14.16
N ASP A 405 -15.24 35.06 -13.69
CA ASP A 405 -14.26 36.04 -14.21
C ASP A 405 -12.84 35.86 -13.63
N THR A 406 -12.71 35.04 -12.58
CA THR A 406 -11.47 34.80 -11.84
C THR A 406 -11.22 33.31 -11.70
N ALA A 407 -9.98 32.87 -11.90
CA ALA A 407 -9.56 31.49 -11.61
C ALA A 407 -8.65 31.45 -10.38
N GLU A 408 -8.80 30.37 -9.63
CA GLU A 408 -7.90 29.98 -8.55
C GLU A 408 -7.17 28.71 -8.97
N ILE A 409 -5.86 28.83 -9.17
CA ILE A 409 -4.99 27.73 -9.61
C ILE A 409 -4.19 27.27 -8.39
N ILE A 410 -4.21 25.97 -8.12
CA ILE A 410 -3.38 25.37 -7.07
C ILE A 410 -2.40 24.42 -7.75
N ALA A 411 -1.11 24.68 -7.59
CA ALA A 411 -0.04 23.86 -8.14
C ALA A 411 0.87 23.39 -6.99
N THR A 412 1.18 22.10 -6.94
CA THR A 412 2.04 21.51 -5.91
C THR A 412 3.24 20.87 -6.58
N THR A 413 4.45 21.20 -6.14
CA THR A 413 5.70 20.60 -6.62
C THR A 413 5.84 19.15 -6.13
N THR A 414 6.52 18.31 -6.89
CA THR A 414 6.80 16.92 -6.48
C THR A 414 7.90 16.86 -5.41
N SER A 415 9.00 17.60 -5.60
CA SER A 415 10.01 17.76 -4.54
C SER A 415 9.65 18.95 -3.64
N SER A 416 9.79 18.75 -2.32
CA SER A 416 9.68 19.84 -1.35
C SER A 416 10.87 20.80 -1.39
N ARG A 417 11.97 20.37 -2.03
CA ARG A 417 13.21 21.13 -2.21
C ARG A 417 13.30 21.81 -3.58
N ALA A 418 12.23 21.80 -4.37
CA ALA A 418 12.18 22.47 -5.66
C ALA A 418 12.69 23.92 -5.52
N ARG A 419 13.52 24.37 -6.46
CA ARG A 419 14.17 25.68 -6.37
C ARG A 419 13.16 26.81 -6.49
N SER A 420 12.18 26.65 -7.38
CA SER A 420 11.12 27.62 -7.61
C SER A 420 9.92 26.98 -8.26
N LEU A 421 8.75 27.53 -7.95
CA LEU A 421 7.49 27.33 -8.66
C LEU A 421 7.00 28.72 -9.10
N LEU A 422 6.84 28.93 -10.40
CA LEU A 422 6.38 30.19 -10.97
C LEU A 422 5.09 29.97 -11.76
N VAL A 423 4.14 30.88 -11.65
CA VAL A 423 2.96 30.96 -12.54
C VAL A 423 3.04 32.28 -13.32
N ASN A 424 3.15 32.22 -14.64
CA ASN A 424 3.39 33.36 -15.52
C ASN A 424 4.60 34.20 -15.09
N GLY A 425 5.66 33.54 -14.61
CA GLY A 425 6.88 34.16 -14.10
C GLY A 425 6.77 34.78 -12.70
N ALA A 426 5.59 34.77 -12.08
CA ALA A 426 5.40 35.22 -10.70
C ALA A 426 5.60 34.04 -9.72
N PRO A 427 6.37 34.20 -8.63
CA PRO A 427 6.57 33.13 -7.66
C PRO A 427 5.29 32.82 -6.88
N VAL A 428 5.01 31.53 -6.70
CA VAL A 428 3.89 31.04 -5.88
C VAL A 428 4.41 29.97 -4.90
N ALA A 429 3.78 29.86 -3.74
CA ALA A 429 4.11 28.78 -2.81
C ALA A 429 3.47 27.46 -3.26
N SER A 430 4.20 26.36 -3.09
CA SER A 430 3.70 25.02 -3.43
C SER A 430 2.45 24.69 -2.61
N GLY A 431 1.38 24.28 -3.29
CA GLY A 431 0.08 23.97 -2.68
C GLY A 431 -0.78 25.19 -2.34
N GLU A 432 -0.27 26.41 -2.51
CA GLU A 432 -1.06 27.63 -2.32
C GLU A 432 -1.80 28.05 -3.60
N ALA A 433 -2.93 28.71 -3.39
CA ALA A 433 -3.77 29.24 -4.44
C ALA A 433 -3.18 30.49 -5.08
N PHE A 434 -3.02 30.46 -6.41
CA PHE A 434 -2.72 31.61 -7.25
C PHE A 434 -4.01 32.14 -7.89
N MET A 435 -4.33 33.39 -7.58
CA MET A 435 -5.52 34.07 -8.11
C MET A 435 -5.15 34.88 -9.36
N ALA A 436 -5.87 34.67 -10.45
CA ALA A 436 -5.68 35.43 -11.67
C ALA A 436 -7.00 35.77 -12.38
N GLN A 437 -6.99 36.94 -13.01
CA GLN A 437 -8.09 37.41 -13.85
C GLN A 437 -8.10 36.68 -15.18
N LEU A 438 -9.29 36.35 -15.67
CA LEU A 438 -9.47 35.68 -16.96
C LEU A 438 -9.80 36.69 -18.05
N ALA A 439 -9.16 36.53 -19.20
CA ALA A 439 -9.56 37.21 -20.42
C ALA A 439 -10.92 36.70 -20.92
N ASN A 440 -11.51 37.43 -21.87
CA ASN A 440 -12.63 36.89 -22.65
C ASN A 440 -12.12 35.73 -23.51
N GLY A 441 -12.61 34.51 -23.28
CA GLY A 441 -12.16 33.30 -23.96
C GLY A 441 -11.03 32.58 -23.22
N ASP A 442 -9.96 32.22 -23.93
CA ASP A 442 -8.86 31.43 -23.40
C ASP A 442 -7.84 32.32 -22.67
N THR A 443 -7.47 31.92 -21.45
CA THR A 443 -6.35 32.51 -20.68
C THR A 443 -5.30 31.43 -20.44
N THR A 444 -4.09 31.64 -20.92
CA THR A 444 -2.98 30.69 -20.77
C THR A 444 -2.12 31.02 -19.55
N PHE A 445 -1.81 29.99 -18.77
CA PHE A 445 -0.90 30.02 -17.65
C PHE A 445 0.29 29.12 -17.92
N MET A 446 1.49 29.70 -17.84
CA MET A 446 2.76 28.97 -17.88
C MET A 446 3.19 28.69 -16.45
N ILE A 447 3.34 27.43 -16.09
CA ILE A 447 3.71 27.00 -14.75
C ILE A 447 5.10 26.36 -14.82
N ASP A 448 6.10 27.09 -14.35
CA ASP A 448 7.49 26.65 -14.37
C ASP A 448 7.87 26.07 -13.01
N VAL A 449 8.36 24.84 -13.02
CA VAL A 449 8.95 24.18 -11.86
C VAL A 449 10.44 24.00 -12.14
N THR A 450 11.28 24.51 -11.25
CA THR A 450 12.75 24.37 -11.37
C THR A 450 13.26 23.38 -10.33
N SER A 451 14.08 22.42 -10.78
CA SER A 451 14.68 21.39 -9.93
C SER A 451 15.51 21.98 -8.79
N PRO A 452 15.70 21.24 -7.67
CA PRO A 452 16.51 21.70 -6.55
C PRO A 452 17.90 22.25 -6.93
N ASP A 453 18.61 21.62 -7.88
CA ASP A 453 19.93 22.05 -8.35
C ASP A 453 19.90 23.11 -9.48
N SER A 454 18.71 23.57 -9.88
CA SER A 454 18.50 24.51 -10.98
C SER A 454 18.94 24.03 -12.36
N SER A 455 19.23 22.72 -12.54
CA SER A 455 19.68 22.17 -13.82
C SER A 455 18.53 21.85 -14.78
N VAL A 456 17.31 21.65 -14.26
CA VAL A 456 16.11 21.32 -15.03
C VAL A 456 14.99 22.30 -14.68
N THR A 457 14.31 22.81 -15.70
CA THR A 457 13.01 23.48 -15.54
C THR A 457 11.99 22.77 -16.41
N GLN A 458 10.92 22.28 -15.79
CA GLN A 458 9.77 21.73 -16.48
C GLN A 458 8.66 22.78 -16.52
N THR A 459 8.09 22.98 -17.70
CA THR A 459 7.00 23.92 -17.91
C THR A 459 5.71 23.15 -18.19
N TYR A 460 4.66 23.50 -17.47
CA TYR A 460 3.28 23.02 -17.68
C TYR A 460 2.44 24.18 -18.23
N THR A 461 1.63 23.90 -19.25
CA THR A 461 0.73 24.86 -19.88
C THR A 461 -0.70 24.55 -19.46
N LEU A 462 -1.36 25.51 -18.81
CA LEU A 462 -2.77 25.42 -18.47
C LEU A 462 -3.56 26.49 -19.23
N VAL A 463 -4.50 26.06 -20.07
CA VAL A 463 -5.45 26.96 -20.74
C VAL A 463 -6.77 26.93 -19.99
N VAL A 464 -7.10 28.03 -19.31
CA VAL A 464 -8.40 28.21 -18.67
C VAL A 464 -9.32 28.95 -19.63
N ARG A 465 -10.42 28.29 -20.01
CA ARG A 465 -11.45 28.84 -20.88
C ARG A 465 -12.60 29.38 -20.05
N ARG A 466 -12.94 30.65 -20.30
CA ARG A 466 -14.13 31.26 -19.72
C ARG A 466 -15.36 30.91 -20.55
N GLY A 467 -16.40 30.40 -19.89
CA GLY A 467 -17.69 30.02 -20.49
C GLY A 467 -18.58 31.20 -20.82
#